data_AF-A0A5A7V7G4-F1
#
_entry.id   AF-A0A5A7V7G4-F1
#
_cell.length_a   1.000
_cell.length_b   1.000
_cell.length_c   1.000
_cell.angle_alpha   90.00
_cell.angle_beta   90.00
_cell.angle_gamma   90.00
#
_symmetry.space_group_name_H-M   'P 1'
#
loop_
_entity.id
_entity.type
_entity.pdbx_description
1 polymer ?
#
loop_
_entity_poly.entity_id
_entity_poly.type
_entity_poly.pdbx_seq_one_letter_code
_entity_poly.pdbx_strand_id
1 'polypeptide(L)'
;MINGMSEDFRVTLIVVRNEIADVNARLNLTMRAMANQASAEGAILVSRVNIPKPKPFCGARDAKALENYIFDLKQYFKATNIVTEEAKVTLATMHLSEDAKLW
;
A
#
# COMPACT_ATOMS: atom_id res chain seq x y z
N MET A 1 11.39 -18.45 -58.49
CA MET A 1 10.60 -17.44 -57.73
C MET A 1 10.20 -17.92 -56.32
N ILE A 2 10.02 -19.23 -56.08
CA ILE A 2 9.52 -19.78 -54.80
C ILE A 2 10.55 -19.69 -53.64
N ASN A 3 11.86 -19.79 -53.90
CA ASN A 3 12.89 -19.76 -52.84
C ASN A 3 13.08 -18.38 -52.18
N GLY A 4 12.80 -17.27 -52.87
CA GLY A 4 12.95 -15.93 -52.32
C GLY A 4 11.93 -15.59 -51.23
N MET A 5 10.67 -16.03 -51.40
CA MET A 5 9.60 -15.82 -50.41
C MET A 5 9.81 -16.66 -49.14
N SER A 6 10.41 -17.86 -49.27
CA SER A 6 10.72 -18.72 -48.12
C SER A 6 11.81 -18.12 -47.23
N GLU A 7 12.82 -17.47 -47.84
CA GLU A 7 13.90 -16.85 -47.08
C GLU A 7 13.44 -15.57 -46.36
N ASP A 8 12.60 -14.76 -46.99
CA ASP A 8 11.99 -13.56 -46.37
C ASP A 8 11.13 -13.93 -45.14
N PHE A 9 10.37 -15.03 -45.25
CA PHE A 9 9.62 -15.58 -44.12
C PHE A 9 10.53 -16.04 -42.98
N ARG A 10 11.67 -16.68 -43.29
CA ARG A 10 12.66 -17.11 -42.29
C ARG A 10 13.32 -15.92 -41.60
N VAL A 11 13.68 -14.88 -42.34
CA VAL A 11 14.24 -13.64 -41.78
C VAL A 11 13.22 -13.00 -40.83
N THR A 12 11.98 -12.86 -41.26
CA THR A 12 10.90 -12.30 -40.42
C THR A 12 10.69 -13.11 -39.14
N LEU A 13 10.72 -14.45 -39.22
CA LEU A 13 10.59 -15.32 -38.07
C LEU A 13 11.76 -15.19 -37.07
N ILE A 14 12.98 -14.96 -37.56
CA ILE A 14 14.13 -14.68 -36.70
C ILE A 14 13.95 -13.34 -35.99
N VAL A 15 13.50 -12.31 -36.70
CA VAL A 15 13.24 -10.97 -36.11
C VAL A 15 12.20 -11.06 -35.01
N VAL A 16 11.04 -11.68 -35.29
CA VAL A 16 9.96 -11.83 -34.30
C VAL A 16 10.42 -12.60 -33.06
N ARG A 17 11.23 -13.65 -33.21
CA ARG A 17 11.79 -14.38 -32.07
C ARG A 17 12.70 -13.51 -31.20
N ASN A 18 13.51 -12.68 -31.82
CA ASN A 18 14.41 -11.76 -31.10
C ASN A 18 13.61 -10.67 -30.36
N GLU A 19 12.56 -10.13 -30.98
CA GLU A 19 11.68 -9.15 -30.33
C GLU A 19 10.96 -9.74 -29.12
N ILE A 20 10.46 -10.98 -29.21
CA ILE A 20 9.85 -11.67 -28.06
C ILE A 20 10.86 -11.85 -26.93
N ALA A 21 12.11 -12.21 -27.25
CA ALA A 21 13.16 -12.35 -26.26
C ALA A 21 13.49 -11.01 -25.57
N ASP A 22 13.57 -9.91 -26.32
CA ASP A 22 13.80 -8.57 -25.79
C ASP A 22 12.65 -8.11 -24.87
N VAL A 23 11.40 -8.25 -25.33
CA VAL A 23 10.22 -7.90 -24.55
C VAL A 23 10.18 -8.69 -23.24
N ASN A 24 10.49 -9.99 -23.27
CA ASN A 24 10.56 -10.81 -22.06
C ASN A 24 11.67 -10.36 -21.10
N ALA A 25 12.84 -9.97 -21.62
CA ALA A 25 13.93 -9.45 -20.80
C ALA A 25 13.52 -8.14 -20.11
N ARG A 26 12.92 -7.21 -20.85
CA ARG A 26 12.41 -5.93 -20.32
C ARG A 26 11.31 -6.12 -19.29
N LEU A 27 10.38 -7.06 -19.52
CA LEU A 27 9.34 -7.41 -18.56
C LEU A 27 9.93 -7.92 -17.25
N ASN A 28 10.86 -8.87 -17.32
CA ASN A 28 11.52 -9.44 -16.15
C ASN A 28 12.31 -8.39 -15.35
N LEU A 29 13.02 -7.50 -16.04
CA LEU A 29 13.72 -6.37 -15.41
C LEU A 29 12.75 -5.42 -14.72
N THR A 30 11.62 -5.12 -15.36
CA THR A 30 10.59 -4.23 -14.79
C THR A 30 9.93 -4.86 -13.57
N MET A 31 9.57 -6.15 -13.64
CA MET A 31 9.05 -6.89 -12.49
C MET A 31 10.03 -6.91 -11.31
N ARG A 32 11.33 -7.13 -11.59
CA ARG A 32 12.37 -7.08 -10.56
C ARG A 32 12.54 -5.67 -9.98
N ALA A 33 12.53 -4.64 -10.83
CA ALA A 33 12.60 -3.25 -10.38
C ALA A 33 11.39 -2.88 -9.51
N MET A 34 10.17 -3.28 -9.89
CA MET A 34 8.96 -3.08 -9.09
C MET A 34 8.99 -3.86 -7.77
N ALA A 35 9.50 -5.10 -7.73
CA ALA A 35 9.65 -5.86 -6.50
C ALA A 35 10.68 -5.21 -5.55
N ASN A 36 11.80 -4.76 -6.09
CA ASN A 36 12.81 -4.02 -5.34
C ASN A 36 12.29 -2.65 -4.89
N GLN A 37 11.46 -1.99 -5.71
CA GLN A 37 10.78 -0.74 -5.37
C GLN A 37 9.74 -0.98 -4.28
N ALA A 38 8.93 -2.04 -4.31
CA ALA A 38 8.02 -2.35 -3.19
C ALA A 38 8.79 -2.54 -1.87
N SER A 39 10.01 -3.07 -1.93
CA SER A 39 10.91 -3.16 -0.76
C SER A 39 11.58 -1.84 -0.38
N ALA A 40 11.82 -0.93 -1.33
CA ALA A 40 12.46 0.37 -1.11
C ALA A 40 11.46 1.52 -0.85
N GLU A 41 10.22 1.39 -1.31
CA GLU A 41 9.07 2.28 -1.10
C GLU A 41 8.38 1.93 0.22
N GLY A 42 8.55 0.68 0.71
CA GLY A 42 8.46 0.35 2.14
C GLY A 42 9.61 0.92 2.98
N ALA A 43 10.64 1.48 2.34
CA ALA A 43 11.79 2.15 2.96
C ALA A 43 11.85 3.66 2.66
N ILE A 44 10.71 4.29 2.31
CA ILE A 44 10.44 5.58 2.95
C ILE A 44 10.30 5.24 4.43
N LEU A 45 11.44 5.16 5.11
CA LEU A 45 11.57 5.50 6.50
C LEU A 45 11.02 6.92 6.59
N VAL A 46 9.68 7.05 6.65
CA VAL A 46 9.04 8.03 7.48
C VAL A 46 9.82 7.86 8.76
N SER A 47 10.74 8.78 9.03
CA SER A 47 11.48 8.85 10.28
C SER A 47 10.46 8.47 11.33
N ARG A 48 10.72 7.42 12.11
CA ARG A 48 9.74 6.84 13.04
C ARG A 48 9.45 7.86 14.13
N VAL A 49 8.76 8.94 13.75
CA VAL A 49 8.19 9.97 14.60
C VAL A 49 7.32 9.14 15.51
N ASN A 50 7.60 9.22 16.80
CA ASN A 50 6.76 8.56 17.79
C ASN A 50 5.39 9.23 17.69
N ILE A 51 4.49 8.63 16.92
CA ILE A 51 3.12 9.12 16.77
C ILE A 51 2.49 8.99 18.15
N PRO A 52 2.07 10.09 18.78
CA PRO A 52 1.48 10.04 20.10
C PRO A 52 0.17 9.25 20.01
N LYS A 53 -0.04 8.35 20.98
CA LYS A 53 -1.30 7.62 21.09
C LYS A 53 -2.43 8.58 21.43
N PRO A 54 -3.64 8.37 20.89
CA PRO A 54 -4.80 9.21 21.21
C PRO A 54 -5.17 9.07 22.69
N LYS A 55 -5.72 10.13 23.26
CA LYS A 55 -6.18 10.13 24.65
C LYS A 55 -7.41 9.21 24.78
N PRO A 56 -7.50 8.38 25.84
CA PRO A 56 -8.70 7.59 26.07
C PRO A 56 -9.94 8.45 26.31
N PHE A 57 -11.09 8.00 25.80
CA PHE A 57 -12.37 8.63 26.08
C PHE A 57 -13.10 7.90 27.22
N CYS A 58 -13.51 8.63 28.24
CA CYS A 58 -14.13 8.08 29.45
C CYS A 58 -15.67 8.14 29.48
N GLY A 59 -16.31 8.55 28.38
CA GLY A 59 -17.77 8.62 28.32
C GLY A 59 -18.35 9.94 28.82
N ALA A 60 -17.52 10.99 28.87
CA ALA A 60 -17.99 12.34 29.19
C ALA A 60 -19.16 12.73 28.26
N ARG A 61 -20.28 13.20 28.84
CA ARG A 61 -21.45 13.69 28.10
C ARG A 61 -21.21 15.11 27.57
N ASP A 62 -20.11 15.26 26.83
CA ASP A 62 -19.64 16.50 26.25
C ASP A 62 -19.34 16.24 24.76
N ALA A 63 -20.09 16.92 23.89
CA ALA A 63 -19.97 16.78 22.45
C ALA A 63 -18.56 17.14 21.94
N LYS A 64 -17.94 18.17 22.53
CA LYS A 64 -16.58 18.60 22.16
C LYS A 64 -15.55 17.57 22.56
N ALA A 65 -15.70 16.95 23.73
CA ALA A 65 -14.82 15.88 24.16
C ALA A 65 -14.89 14.67 23.22
N LEU A 66 -16.11 14.31 22.79
CA LEU A 66 -16.33 13.23 21.83
C LEU A 66 -15.76 13.55 20.44
N GLU A 67 -15.98 14.78 19.93
CA GLU A 67 -15.45 15.22 18.65
C GLU A 67 -13.92 15.23 18.63
N ASN A 68 -13.29 15.72 19.70
CA ASN A 68 -11.82 15.71 19.83
C ASN A 68 -11.28 14.28 19.80
N TYR A 69 -11.91 13.34 20.52
CA TYR A 69 -11.50 11.94 20.51
C TYR A 69 -11.60 11.30 19.12
N ILE A 70 -12.71 11.53 18.40
CA ILE A 70 -12.91 11.04 17.03
C ILE A 70 -11.86 11.67 16.09
N PHE A 71 -11.59 12.96 16.24
CA PHE A 71 -10.58 13.65 15.45
C PHE A 71 -9.18 13.06 15.67
N ASP A 72 -8.77 12.89 16.93
CA ASP A 72 -7.46 12.33 17.30
C ASP A 72 -7.26 10.92 16.74
N LEU A 73 -8.29 10.06 16.82
CA LEU A 73 -8.26 8.72 16.22
C LEU A 73 -8.08 8.77 14.70
N LYS A 74 -8.81 9.65 14.01
CA LYS A 74 -8.69 9.80 12.55
C LYS A 74 -7.28 10.25 12.14
N GLN A 75 -6.66 11.15 12.88
CA GLN A 75 -5.29 11.57 12.60
C GLN A 75 -4.30 10.46 12.91
N TYR A 76 -4.48 9.74 14.03
CA TYR A 76 -3.65 8.61 14.39
C TYR A 76 -3.66 7.53 13.30
N PHE A 77 -4.84 7.12 12.81
CA PHE A 77 -4.95 6.12 11.75
C PHE A 77 -4.23 6.52 10.46
N LYS A 78 -4.35 7.80 10.07
CA LYS A 78 -3.64 8.35 8.90
C LYS A 78 -2.13 8.30 9.11
N ALA A 79 -1.66 8.73 10.28
CA ALA A 79 -0.24 8.77 10.59
C ALA A 79 0.39 7.37 10.69
N THR A 80 -0.34 6.38 11.19
CA THR A 80 0.13 4.98 11.33
C THR A 80 -0.20 4.10 10.13
N ASN A 81 -0.76 4.67 9.05
CA ASN A 81 -1.21 3.95 7.86
C ASN A 81 -2.14 2.75 8.18
N ILE A 82 -3.02 2.90 9.18
CA ILE A 82 -4.02 1.87 9.51
C ILE A 82 -5.18 2.03 8.52
N VAL A 83 -5.29 1.08 7.59
CA VAL A 83 -6.23 1.16 6.47
C VAL A 83 -7.47 0.30 6.66
N THR A 84 -7.37 -0.83 7.37
CA THR A 84 -8.50 -1.77 7.51
C THR A 84 -9.50 -1.26 8.54
N GLU A 85 -10.79 -1.31 8.19
CA GLU A 85 -11.86 -0.86 9.10
C GLU A 85 -11.90 -1.70 10.38
N GLU A 86 -11.64 -3.01 10.30
CA GLU A 86 -11.52 -3.87 11.47
C GLU A 86 -10.46 -3.37 12.45
N ALA A 87 -9.25 -3.07 11.98
CA ALA A 87 -8.19 -2.57 12.85
C ALA A 87 -8.50 -1.18 13.42
N LYS A 88 -9.16 -0.31 12.64
CA LYS A 88 -9.64 1.00 13.12
C LYS A 88 -10.65 0.84 14.24
N VAL A 89 -11.65 -0.03 14.07
CA VAL A 89 -12.67 -0.32 15.08
C VAL A 89 -12.04 -0.90 16.33
N THR A 90 -11.19 -1.93 16.20
CA THR A 90 -10.49 -2.54 17.34
C THR A 90 -9.69 -1.50 18.11
N LEU A 91 -8.92 -0.65 17.43
CA LEU A 91 -8.10 0.35 18.11
C LEU A 91 -8.94 1.46 18.76
N ALA A 92 -10.00 1.93 18.10
CA ALA A 92 -10.92 2.88 18.69
C ALA A 92 -11.49 2.33 20.01
N THR A 93 -12.03 1.10 19.98
CA THR A 93 -12.58 0.44 21.17
C THR A 93 -11.53 0.23 22.28
N MET A 94 -10.28 -0.08 21.93
CA MET A 94 -9.17 -0.18 22.90
C MET A 94 -8.86 1.15 23.62
N HIS A 95 -9.20 2.29 23.01
CA HIS A 95 -9.01 3.63 23.60
C HIS A 95 -10.30 4.18 24.24
N LEU A 96 -11.32 3.35 24.45
CA LEU A 96 -12.40 3.66 25.39
C LEU A 96 -11.94 3.33 26.81
N SER A 97 -12.50 4.03 27.79
CA SER A 97 -12.19 3.87 29.21
C SER A 97 -13.43 4.08 30.07
N GLU A 98 -13.41 3.60 31.31
CA GLU A 98 -14.51 3.78 32.28
C GLU A 98 -15.88 3.40 31.67
N ASP A 99 -16.89 4.23 31.89
CA ASP A 99 -18.27 3.99 31.46
C ASP A 99 -18.41 3.89 29.94
N ALA A 100 -17.47 4.47 29.16
CA ALA A 100 -17.49 4.32 27.71
C ALA A 100 -17.21 2.89 27.24
N LYS A 101 -16.59 2.03 28.05
CA LYS A 101 -16.40 0.60 27.70
C LYS A 101 -17.66 -0.24 27.85
N LEU A 102 -18.69 0.28 28.52
CA LEU A 102 -19.94 -0.43 28.82
C LEU A 102 -21.01 -0.26 27.74
N TRP A 103 -20.72 0.55 26.72
CA TRP A 103 -21.57 0.84 25.57
C TRP A 103 -21.00 0.22 24.30
#